data_AF-A0A940FSY0-F1
#
_entry.id   AF-A0A940FSY0-F1
#
_cell.length_a   1.000
_cell.length_b   1.000
_cell.length_c   1.000
_cell.angle_alpha   90.00
_cell.angle_beta   90.00
_cell.angle_gamma   90.00
#
_symmetry.space_group_name_H-M   'P 1'
#
loop_
_entity.id
_entity.type
_entity.pdbx_description
1 polymer ?
#
loop_
_entity_poly.entity_id
_entity_poly.type
_entity_poly.pdbx_seq_one_letter_code
_entity_poly.pdbx_strand_id
1 'polypeptide(L)'
;AGWAKKLLGVPTISVGSVGLSGDFFGSFQGQGAGADSLDGLVERMERGEFDLIAVGRALLSDPNWVAKVRDGRRDEIRDFDPAAMAALD
;
A
#
# COMPACT_ATOMS: atom_id res chain seq x y z
N ALA A 1 -2.04 11.03 -7.99
CA ALA A 1 -1.64 12.11 -7.05
C ALA A 1 -0.71 13.14 -7.69
N GLY A 2 0.41 12.77 -8.33
CA GLY A 2 1.39 13.73 -8.88
C GLY A 2 0.86 14.82 -9.82
N TRP A 3 -0.02 14.48 -10.77
CA TRP A 3 -0.66 15.49 -11.62
C TRP A 3 -1.53 16.47 -10.83
N ALA A 4 -2.34 15.97 -9.89
CA ALA A 4 -3.17 16.81 -9.03
C ALA A 4 -2.30 17.76 -8.19
N LYS A 5 -1.18 17.27 -7.63
CA LYS A 5 -0.23 18.11 -6.89
C LYS A 5 0.39 19.19 -7.77
N LYS A 6 0.89 18.81 -8.95
CA LYS A 6 1.52 19.73 -9.90
C LYS A 6 0.57 20.84 -10.37
N LEU A 7 -0.69 20.51 -10.61
CA LEU A 7 -1.68 21.44 -11.13
C LEU A 7 -2.30 22.32 -10.04
N LEU A 8 -2.57 21.76 -8.86
CA LEU A 8 -3.36 22.42 -7.83
C LEU A 8 -2.50 23.01 -6.71
N GLY A 9 -1.26 22.55 -6.52
CA GLY A 9 -0.37 23.04 -5.45
C GLY A 9 -0.84 22.72 -4.03
N VAL A 10 -1.86 21.86 -3.87
CA VAL A 10 -2.40 21.45 -2.57
C VAL A 10 -1.81 20.11 -2.13
N PRO A 11 -1.85 19.80 -0.82
CA PRO A 11 -1.46 18.49 -0.31
C PRO A 11 -2.21 17.35 -0.99
N THR A 12 -1.51 16.26 -1.29
CA THR A 12 -2.05 15.10 -2.01
C THR A 12 -1.74 13.78 -1.34
N ILE A 13 -2.73 12.89 -1.37
CA ILE A 13 -2.60 11.49 -0.95
C ILE A 13 -2.63 10.59 -2.19
N SER A 14 -1.69 9.67 -2.29
CA SER A 14 -1.67 8.59 -3.28
C SER A 14 -2.25 7.32 -2.69
N VAL A 15 -2.66 6.37 -3.54
CA VAL A 15 -3.14 5.03 -3.14
C VAL A 15 -2.84 4.04 -4.28
N GLY A 16 -2.75 2.75 -3.95
CA GLY A 16 -2.59 1.66 -4.92
C GLY A 16 -1.46 0.70 -4.53
N SER A 17 -1.77 -0.60 -4.46
CA SER A 17 -0.87 -1.73 -4.16
C SER A 17 0.36 -1.41 -3.29
N VAL A 18 0.13 -0.81 -2.11
CA VAL A 18 1.23 -0.44 -1.19
C VAL A 18 1.79 -1.70 -0.54
N GLY A 19 3.04 -2.03 -0.86
CA GLY A 19 3.73 -3.21 -0.33
C GLY A 19 3.13 -4.54 -0.79
N LEU A 20 2.46 -4.56 -1.95
CA LEU A 20 1.81 -5.74 -2.52
C LEU A 20 2.28 -5.96 -3.96
N SER A 21 2.71 -7.17 -4.29
CA SER A 21 3.25 -7.53 -5.62
C SER A 21 2.18 -7.69 -6.71
N GLY A 22 0.91 -7.73 -6.33
CA GLY A 22 -0.25 -7.83 -7.22
C GLY A 22 -0.97 -6.48 -7.42
N ASP A 23 -1.59 -6.30 -8.58
CA ASP A 23 -2.43 -5.13 -8.85
C ASP A 23 -3.77 -5.20 -8.10
N PHE A 24 -4.56 -4.13 -8.15
CA PHE A 24 -5.88 -4.07 -7.53
C PHE A 24 -6.89 -5.02 -8.17
N PHE A 25 -6.87 -5.17 -9.49
CA PHE A 25 -7.85 -5.95 -10.24
C PHE A 25 -7.69 -7.46 -10.07
N GLY A 26 -6.45 -7.95 -9.92
CA GLY A 26 -6.15 -9.33 -9.57
C GLY A 26 -6.77 -9.72 -8.22
N SER A 27 -6.74 -8.81 -7.23
CA SER A 27 -7.39 -9.05 -5.93
C SER A 27 -8.90 -9.25 -6.02
N PHE A 28 -9.60 -8.53 -6.91
CA PHE A 28 -11.04 -8.74 -7.14
C PHE A 28 -11.33 -10.05 -7.88
N GLN A 29 -10.35 -10.60 -8.61
CA GLN A 29 -10.43 -11.91 -9.23
C GLN A 29 -10.04 -13.05 -8.27
N GLY A 30 -9.85 -12.74 -6.98
CA GLY A 30 -9.48 -13.72 -5.96
C GLY A 30 -7.99 -14.06 -5.92
N GLN A 31 -7.14 -13.27 -6.56
CA GLN A 31 -5.69 -13.46 -6.48
C GLN A 31 -5.14 -12.79 -5.21
N GLY A 32 -4.43 -13.57 -4.40
CA GLY A 32 -3.63 -13.03 -3.31
C GLY A 32 -2.48 -12.16 -3.82
N ALA A 33 -1.89 -11.37 -2.93
CA ALA A 33 -0.71 -10.58 -3.26
C ALA A 33 0.34 -10.72 -2.17
N GLY A 34 1.55 -11.10 -2.58
CA GLY A 34 2.69 -11.21 -1.66
C GLY A 34 3.18 -9.84 -1.21
N ALA A 35 3.91 -9.81 -0.10
CA ALA A 35 4.64 -8.61 0.30
C ALA A 35 5.65 -8.18 -0.80
N ASP A 36 5.68 -6.88 -1.11
CA ASP A 36 6.59 -6.28 -2.09
C ASP A 36 7.37 -5.11 -1.48
N SER A 37 8.44 -4.69 -2.15
CA SER A 37 9.28 -3.59 -1.71
C SER A 37 8.51 -2.25 -1.72
N LEU A 38 8.84 -1.40 -0.75
CA LEU A 38 8.37 -0.02 -0.69
C LEU A 38 9.34 0.96 -1.36
N ASP A 39 10.49 0.50 -1.88
CA ASP A 39 11.57 1.38 -2.30
C ASP A 39 11.13 2.33 -3.43
N GLY A 40 10.47 1.82 -4.47
CA GLY A 40 9.95 2.65 -5.56
C GLY A 40 8.84 3.61 -5.12
N LEU A 41 8.09 3.28 -4.06
CA LEU A 41 7.11 4.19 -3.47
C LEU A 41 7.83 5.34 -2.74
N VAL A 42 8.86 5.01 -1.95
CA VAL A 42 9.68 5.98 -1.21
C VAL A 42 10.38 6.94 -2.17
N GLU A 43 11.02 6.45 -3.23
CA GLU A 43 11.66 7.28 -4.26
C GLU A 43 10.70 8.31 -4.87
N ARG A 44 9.44 7.90 -5.12
CA ARG A 44 8.41 8.80 -5.67
C ARG A 44 7.95 9.84 -4.66
N MET A 45 7.88 9.48 -3.36
CA MET A 45 7.63 10.44 -2.28
C MET A 45 8.78 11.46 -2.17
N GLU A 46 10.03 11.01 -2.22
CA GLU A 46 11.22 11.88 -2.19
C GLU A 46 11.27 12.84 -3.39
N ARG A 47 10.80 12.39 -4.56
CA ARG A 47 10.60 13.24 -5.75
C ARG A 47 9.41 14.20 -5.64
N GLY A 48 8.69 14.18 -4.51
CA GLY A 48 7.58 15.08 -4.23
C GLY A 48 6.32 14.78 -5.04
N GLU A 49 6.17 13.59 -5.63
CA GLU A 49 4.99 13.24 -6.43
C GLU A 49 3.69 13.22 -5.61
N PHE A 50 3.77 13.03 -4.30
CA PHE A 50 2.65 13.10 -3.37
C PHE A 50 3.16 13.30 -1.95
N ASP A 51 2.27 13.68 -1.04
CA ASP A 51 2.61 14.03 0.36
C ASP A 51 2.35 12.86 1.30
N LEU A 52 1.31 12.08 1.01
CA LEU A 52 0.87 10.94 1.81
C LEU A 52 0.60 9.73 0.92
N ILE A 53 0.69 8.53 1.51
CA ILE A 53 0.28 7.28 0.89
C ILE A 53 -0.79 6.62 1.76
N ALA A 54 -1.93 6.29 1.16
CA ALA A 54 -2.98 5.50 1.80
C ALA A 54 -2.67 4.01 1.67
N VAL A 55 -2.67 3.31 2.80
CA VAL A 55 -2.55 1.85 2.87
C VAL A 55 -3.95 1.27 3.06
N GLY A 56 -4.31 0.26 2.26
CA GLY A 56 -5.64 -0.35 2.25
C GLY A 56 -5.56 -1.85 2.50
N ARG A 57 -5.61 -2.64 1.41
CA ARG A 57 -5.62 -4.12 1.42
C ARG A 57 -4.59 -4.75 2.38
N ALA A 58 -3.36 -4.24 2.43
CA ALA A 58 -2.34 -4.75 3.34
C ALA A 58 -2.77 -4.69 4.82
N LEU A 59 -3.53 -3.65 5.22
CA LEU A 59 -4.05 -3.53 6.59
C LEU A 59 -5.19 -4.49 6.90
N LEU A 60 -5.96 -4.92 5.89
CA LEU A 60 -7.04 -5.88 6.08
C LEU A 60 -6.49 -7.26 6.48
N SER A 61 -5.34 -7.64 5.91
CA SER A 61 -4.69 -8.92 6.24
C SER A 61 -3.71 -8.81 7.42
N ASP A 62 -3.18 -7.62 7.68
CA ASP A 62 -2.24 -7.37 8.77
C ASP A 62 -2.47 -6.01 9.46
N PRO A 63 -3.25 -5.97 10.56
CA PRO A 63 -3.51 -4.73 11.30
C PRO A 63 -2.22 -4.07 11.86
N ASN A 64 -1.16 -4.85 12.07
CA ASN A 64 0.12 -4.38 12.59
C ASN A 64 1.12 -4.00 11.49
N TRP A 65 0.70 -3.99 10.23
CA TRP A 65 1.57 -3.72 9.08
C TRP A 65 2.44 -2.47 9.25
N VAL A 66 1.85 -1.35 9.68
CA VAL A 66 2.58 -0.08 9.86
C VAL A 66 3.69 -0.22 10.91
N ALA A 67 3.39 -0.87 12.04
CA ALA A 67 4.37 -1.10 13.09
C ALA A 67 5.52 -1.99 12.58
N LYS A 68 5.21 -3.07 11.86
CA LYS A 68 6.22 -3.98 11.28
C LYS A 68 7.11 -3.27 10.27
N VAL A 69 6.53 -2.47 9.37
CA VAL A 69 7.28 -1.68 8.39
C VAL A 69 8.23 -0.70 9.07
N ARG A 70 7.73 0.03 10.08
CA ARG A 70 8.53 0.97 10.88
C ARG A 70 9.68 0.27 11.60
N ASP A 71 9.41 -0.91 12.17
CA ASP A 71 10.39 -1.67 12.96
C ASP A 71 11.34 -2.53 12.09
N GLY A 72 11.19 -2.50 10.76
CA GLY A 72 12.00 -3.29 9.82
C GLY A 72 11.65 -4.78 9.74
N ARG A 73 10.57 -5.22 10.39
CA ARG A 73 10.09 -6.62 10.45
C ARG A 73 9.29 -7.01 9.20
N ARG A 74 9.88 -6.81 8.03
CA ARG A 74 9.20 -7.01 6.73
C ARG A 74 8.87 -8.47 6.46
N ASP A 75 9.69 -9.38 6.98
CA ASP A 75 9.50 -10.83 6.93
C ASP A 75 8.32 -11.34 7.76
N GLU A 76 7.83 -10.53 8.71
CA GLU A 76 6.64 -10.84 9.51
C GLU A 76 5.33 -10.30 8.89
N ILE A 77 5.41 -9.57 7.77
CA ILE A 77 4.23 -9.01 7.10
C ILE A 77 3.44 -10.15 6.44
N ARG A 78 2.14 -10.21 6.75
CA ARG A 78 1.26 -11.19 6.10
C ARG A 78 0.91 -10.74 4.70
N ASP A 79 0.88 -11.71 3.80
CA ASP A 79 0.36 -11.52 2.45
C ASP A 79 -1.12 -11.14 2.47
N PHE A 80 -1.55 -10.45 1.43
CA PHE A 80 -2.96 -10.12 1.27
C PHE A 80 -3.77 -11.36 0.86
N ASP A 81 -4.76 -11.69 1.68
CA ASP A 81 -5.79 -12.70 1.38
C ASP A 81 -7.11 -12.00 0.99
N PRO A 82 -7.65 -12.23 -0.22
CA PRO A 82 -8.95 -11.72 -0.63
C PRO A 82 -10.10 -12.05 0.33
N ALA A 83 -10.02 -13.15 1.10
CA ALA A 83 -11.00 -13.49 2.12
C ALA A 83 -11.10 -12.43 3.23
N ALA A 84 -10.03 -11.68 3.49
CA ALA A 84 -10.01 -10.57 4.45
C ALA A 84 -10.89 -9.37 4.03
N MET A 85 -11.42 -9.36 2.79
CA MET A 85 -12.42 -8.36 2.39
C MET A 85 -13.83 -8.71 2.86
N ALA A 86 -14.09 -9.95 3.27
CA ALA A 86 -15.41 -10.42 3.66
C ALA A 86 -15.72 -10.23 5.16
N ALA A 87 -14.70 -10.13 6.00
CA ALA A 87 -14.85 -9.97 7.46
C ALA A 87 -13.69 -9.15 8.05
N LEU A 88 -13.98 -8.45 9.13
CA LEU A 88 -13.01 -7.75 9.97
C LEU A 88 -13.05 -8.43 11.34
N ASP A 89 -11.96 -9.08 11.72
CA ASP A 89 -11.79 -9.72 13.04
C ASP A 89 -11.14 -8.76 14.07
#